data_AF-A0A933L3T7-F1
#
_entry.id   AF-A0A933L3T7-F1
#
_cell.length_a   1.000
_cell.length_b   1.000
_cell.length_c   1.000
_cell.angle_alpha   90.00
_cell.angle_beta   90.00
_cell.angle_gamma   90.00
#
_symmetry.space_group_name_H-M   'P 1'
#
loop_
_entity.id
_entity.type
_entity.pdbx_description
1 polymer ?
#
loop_
_entity_poly.entity_id
_entity_poly.type
_entity_poly.pdbx_seq_one_letter_code
_entity_poly.pdbx_strand_id
1 'polypeptide(L)'
;MSFDPRRQLDTATAFFLAGERCSLDLRFKGYAFHEVRSPSIVNYAFSVELALKLIHVLTLGVSAGGHDLGKLYMKLPEATRANLPHLAECVAEIARYFEDWRYRFEKDFLFGDYENPRRAFIECYREIRRQQPELVSVYESQWGGFDPEWVQSWPEDQPRWELRLVRA
;
A
#
# COMPACT_ATOMS: atom_id res chain seq x y z
N MET A 1 16.11 -20.68 0.72
CA MET A 1 14.89 -20.49 -0.09
C MET A 1 15.22 -19.50 -1.19
N SER A 2 14.85 -19.76 -2.44
CA SER A 2 15.01 -18.80 -3.54
C SER A 2 14.03 -17.64 -3.35
N PHE A 3 14.51 -16.42 -3.54
CA PHE A 3 13.66 -15.22 -3.56
C PHE A 3 12.71 -15.27 -4.75
N ASP A 4 11.42 -15.00 -4.52
CA ASP A 4 10.40 -14.93 -5.56
C ASP A 4 9.82 -13.50 -5.64
N PRO A 5 10.26 -12.69 -6.62
CA PRO A 5 9.81 -11.30 -6.74
C PRO A 5 8.31 -11.19 -6.99
N ARG A 6 7.70 -12.15 -7.69
CA ARG A 6 6.27 -12.13 -8.01
C ARG A 6 5.46 -12.37 -6.75
N ARG A 7 5.83 -13.36 -5.95
CA ARG A 7 5.17 -13.62 -4.66
C ARG A 7 5.25 -12.43 -3.72
N GLN A 8 6.38 -11.73 -3.68
CA GLN A 8 6.50 -10.51 -2.88
C GLN A 8 5.64 -9.37 -3.41
N LEU A 9 5.61 -9.16 -4.73
CA LEU A 9 4.73 -8.17 -5.36
C LEU A 9 3.26 -8.48 -5.06
N ASP A 10 2.83 -9.72 -5.23
CA ASP A 10 1.47 -10.17 -4.92
C ASP A 10 1.11 -9.93 -3.46
N THR A 11 2.04 -10.20 -2.54
CA THR A 11 1.83 -9.93 -1.12
C THR A 11 1.68 -8.43 -0.85
N ALA A 12 2.55 -7.59 -1.43
CA ALA A 12 2.47 -6.14 -1.29
C ALA A 12 1.14 -5.59 -1.83
N THR A 13 0.74 -6.05 -3.01
CA THR A 13 -0.52 -5.69 -3.65
C THR A 13 -1.73 -6.18 -2.86
N ALA A 14 -1.69 -7.36 -2.26
CA ALA A 14 -2.77 -7.86 -1.41
C ALA A 14 -3.01 -6.96 -0.19
N PHE A 15 -1.93 -6.47 0.45
CA PHE A 15 -2.04 -5.51 1.55
C PHE A 15 -2.58 -4.16 1.07
N PHE A 16 -2.13 -3.67 -0.08
CA PHE A 16 -2.68 -2.44 -0.67
C PHE A 16 -4.20 -2.56 -0.88
N LEU A 17 -4.64 -3.68 -1.45
CA LEU A 17 -6.05 -3.99 -1.67
C LEU A 17 -6.86 -4.12 -0.38
N ALA A 18 -6.27 -4.70 0.67
CA ALA A 18 -6.87 -4.71 1.99
C ALA A 18 -7.05 -3.27 2.51
N GLY A 19 -6.08 -2.39 2.25
CA GLY A 19 -6.19 -0.95 2.50
C GLY A 19 -7.39 -0.31 1.79
N GLU A 20 -7.50 -0.47 0.46
CA GLU A 20 -8.61 0.09 -0.35
C GLU A 20 -9.99 -0.39 0.14
N ARG A 21 -10.08 -1.65 0.58
CA ARG A 21 -11.34 -2.21 1.10
C ARG A 21 -11.69 -1.67 2.49
N CYS A 22 -10.68 -1.47 3.32
CA CYS A 22 -10.84 -0.90 4.66
C CYS A 22 -11.12 0.62 4.62
N SER A 23 -10.69 1.33 3.57
CA SER A 23 -10.93 2.77 3.43
C SER A 23 -12.36 3.12 2.99
N LEU A 24 -13.23 2.13 2.80
CA LEU A 24 -14.62 2.36 2.42
C LEU A 24 -15.45 2.86 3.61
N ASP A 25 -16.24 3.90 3.37
CA ASP A 25 -17.27 4.35 4.30
C ASP A 25 -18.46 3.37 4.28
N LEU A 26 -18.68 2.70 5.40
CA LEU A 26 -19.79 1.75 5.54
C LEU A 26 -20.93 2.39 6.33
N ARG A 27 -22.15 2.27 5.81
CA ARG A 27 -23.37 2.68 6.51
C ARG A 27 -24.15 1.46 6.96
N PHE A 28 -24.37 1.34 8.26
CA PHE A 28 -25.23 0.30 8.83
C PHE A 28 -26.61 0.87 9.12
N LYS A 29 -27.68 0.10 8.87
CA LYS A 29 -29.09 0.57 8.90
C LYS A 29 -29.50 1.34 10.17
N GLY A 30 -28.86 1.10 11.31
CA GLY A 30 -29.08 1.79 12.58
C GLY A 30 -27.89 2.61 13.10
N TYR A 31 -26.79 2.70 12.35
CA TYR A 31 -25.62 3.47 12.74
C TYR A 31 -25.28 4.55 11.70
N ALA A 32 -24.47 5.53 12.10
CA ALA A 32 -23.91 6.52 11.19
C ALA A 32 -22.92 5.88 10.21
N PHE A 33 -22.22 6.69 9.42
CA PHE A 33 -21.08 6.21 8.65
C PHE A 33 -19.98 5.73 9.60
N HIS A 34 -19.39 4.59 9.26
CA HIS A 34 -18.28 3.99 9.99
C HIS A 34 -17.09 3.77 9.06
N GLU A 35 -15.93 4.14 9.56
CA GLU A 35 -14.64 3.96 8.90
C GLU A 35 -13.75 3.04 9.75
N VAL A 36 -13.03 2.14 9.11
CA VAL A 36 -12.00 1.31 9.78
C VAL A 36 -10.59 1.84 9.48
N ARG A 37 -10.34 3.11 9.83
CA ARG A 37 -9.09 3.84 9.52
C ARG A 37 -7.81 3.11 9.91
N SER A 38 -7.76 2.56 11.13
CA SER A 38 -6.56 1.90 11.65
C SER A 38 -6.14 0.72 10.75
N PRO A 39 -7.02 -0.25 10.45
CA PRO A 39 -6.73 -1.27 9.44
C PRO A 39 -6.29 -0.71 8.08
N SER A 40 -6.95 0.33 7.54
CA SER A 40 -6.59 0.89 6.23
C SER A 40 -5.15 1.39 6.21
N ILE A 41 -4.80 2.22 7.19
CA ILE A 41 -3.48 2.86 7.29
C ILE A 41 -2.38 1.82 7.49
N VAL A 42 -2.60 0.85 8.37
CA VAL A 42 -1.63 -0.23 8.64
C VAL A 42 -1.41 -1.10 7.40
N ASN A 43 -2.47 -1.42 6.67
CA ASN A 43 -2.37 -2.21 5.44
C ASN A 43 -1.61 -1.46 4.34
N TYR A 44 -1.87 -0.17 4.14
CA TYR A 44 -1.08 0.64 3.19
C TYR A 44 0.38 0.78 3.62
N ALA A 45 0.68 0.97 4.91
CA ALA A 45 2.06 0.99 5.38
C ALA A 45 2.78 -0.34 5.10
N PHE A 46 2.10 -1.48 5.30
CA PHE A 46 2.61 -2.83 4.95
C PHE A 46 2.89 -2.98 3.47
N SER A 47 2.01 -2.49 2.60
CA SER A 47 2.23 -2.56 1.17
C SER A 47 3.44 -1.73 0.74
N VAL A 48 3.62 -0.53 1.29
CA VAL A 48 4.80 0.32 1.05
C VAL A 48 6.09 -0.39 1.49
N GLU A 49 6.11 -1.00 2.68
CA GLU A 49 7.30 -1.71 3.17
C GLU A 49 7.71 -2.85 2.22
N LEU A 50 6.75 -3.68 1.82
CA LEU A 50 7.00 -4.83 0.96
C LEU A 50 7.42 -4.40 -0.44
N ALA A 51 6.79 -3.36 -0.98
CA ALA A 51 7.17 -2.79 -2.28
C ALA A 51 8.59 -2.19 -2.23
N LEU A 52 8.92 -1.44 -1.19
CA LEU A 52 10.24 -0.86 -1.01
C LEU A 52 11.32 -1.94 -0.88
N LYS A 53 11.05 -3.02 -0.13
CA LYS A 53 11.94 -4.19 -0.05
C LYS A 53 12.11 -4.91 -1.39
N LEU A 54 11.09 -4.92 -2.25
CA LEU A 54 11.18 -5.49 -3.58
C LEU A 54 12.07 -4.61 -4.47
N ILE A 55 11.89 -3.28 -4.43
CA ILE A 55 12.78 -2.32 -5.12
C ILE A 55 14.24 -2.54 -4.71
N HIS A 56 14.52 -2.78 -3.43
CA HIS A 56 15.86 -3.13 -2.95
C HIS A 56 16.46 -4.33 -3.68
N VAL A 57 15.69 -5.42 -3.80
CA VAL A 57 16.18 -6.63 -4.47
C VAL A 57 16.38 -6.38 -5.97
N LEU A 58 15.45 -5.69 -6.62
CA LEU A 58 15.54 -5.40 -8.05
C LEU A 58 16.72 -4.46 -8.37
N THR A 59 16.99 -3.49 -7.51
CA THR A 59 18.04 -2.49 -7.74
C THR A 59 19.43 -2.96 -7.28
N LEU A 60 19.52 -3.65 -6.14
CA LEU A 60 20.80 -3.98 -5.50
C LEU A 60 21.14 -5.47 -5.56
N GLY A 61 20.22 -6.33 -6.00
CA GLY A 61 20.38 -7.79 -6.00
C GLY A 61 20.40 -8.41 -4.61
N VAL A 62 20.11 -7.64 -3.55
CA VAL A 62 20.16 -8.11 -2.16
C VAL A 62 18.84 -7.86 -1.43
N SER A 63 18.42 -8.83 -0.63
CA SER A 63 17.24 -8.68 0.22
C SER A 63 17.52 -7.72 1.37
N ALA A 64 16.64 -6.73 1.53
CA ALA A 64 16.74 -5.80 2.64
C ALA A 64 16.01 -6.36 3.88
N GLY A 65 16.78 -6.55 4.97
CA GLY A 65 16.23 -6.92 6.28
C GLY A 65 15.74 -5.72 7.10
N GLY A 66 14.94 -5.99 8.13
CA GLY A 66 14.38 -4.98 9.03
C GLY A 66 13.10 -4.33 8.51
N HIS A 67 12.55 -3.38 9.28
CA HIS A 67 11.26 -2.72 9.03
C HIS A 67 11.34 -1.19 9.05
N ASP A 68 12.55 -0.65 9.21
CA ASP A 68 12.79 0.79 9.25
C ASP A 68 12.76 1.36 7.83
N LEU A 69 11.60 1.90 7.43
CA LEU A 69 11.37 2.45 6.09
C LEU A 69 12.34 3.57 5.73
N GLY A 70 12.71 4.42 6.70
CA GLY A 70 13.68 5.49 6.48
C GLY A 70 15.06 4.93 6.09
N LYS A 71 15.54 3.93 6.84
CA LYS A 71 16.80 3.24 6.50
C LYS A 71 16.72 2.46 5.20
N LEU A 72 15.59 1.83 4.91
CA LEU A 72 15.37 1.16 3.63
C LEU A 72 15.46 2.19 2.49
N TYR A 73 14.69 3.27 2.57
CA TYR A 73 14.70 4.31 1.54
C TYR A 73 16.10 4.89 1.32
N MET A 74 16.81 5.29 2.38
CA MET A 74 18.13 5.91 2.29
C MET A 74 19.23 4.99 1.72
N LYS A 75 19.04 3.66 1.76
CA LYS A 75 19.97 2.70 1.15
C LYS A 75 19.78 2.54 -0.36
N LEU A 76 18.70 3.07 -0.94
CA LEU A 76 18.50 3.04 -2.38
C LEU A 76 19.47 4.02 -3.08
N PRO A 77 19.98 3.67 -4.29
CA PRO A 77 20.73 4.60 -5.12
C PRO A 77 19.94 5.87 -5.39
N GLU A 78 20.65 6.99 -5.53
CA GLU A 78 20.04 8.30 -5.79
C GLU A 78 19.13 8.29 -7.04
N ALA A 79 19.57 7.62 -8.12
CA ALA A 79 18.77 7.48 -9.33
C ALA A 79 17.43 6.75 -9.11
N THR A 80 17.38 5.78 -8.18
CA THR A 80 16.13 5.09 -7.81
C THR A 80 15.27 5.98 -6.91
N ARG A 81 15.87 6.66 -5.93
CA ARG A 81 15.16 7.60 -5.05
C ARG A 81 14.55 8.78 -5.79
N ALA A 82 15.18 9.24 -6.87
CA ALA A 82 14.66 10.30 -7.73
C ALA A 82 13.32 9.93 -8.41
N ASN A 83 13.02 8.63 -8.55
CA ASN A 83 11.73 8.16 -9.06
C ASN A 83 10.68 7.97 -7.96
N LEU A 84 11.02 8.27 -6.71
CA LEU A 84 10.17 8.09 -5.53
C LEU A 84 10.00 9.42 -4.73
N PRO A 85 9.64 10.55 -5.38
CA PRO A 85 9.57 11.84 -4.71
C PRO A 85 8.48 11.92 -3.62
N HIS A 86 7.30 11.34 -3.83
CA HIS A 86 6.23 11.34 -2.82
C HIS A 86 6.65 10.53 -1.59
N LEU A 87 7.23 9.35 -1.78
CA LEU A 87 7.77 8.56 -0.67
C LEU A 87 8.86 9.35 0.08
N ALA A 88 9.71 10.13 -0.60
CA ALA A 88 10.72 10.96 0.05
C ALA A 88 10.12 11.91 1.09
N GLU A 89 8.97 12.51 0.78
CA GLU A 89 8.28 13.49 1.62
C GLU A 89 7.61 12.83 2.84
N CYS A 90 7.11 11.60 2.70
CA CYS A 90 6.27 10.95 3.72
C CYS A 90 6.86 9.68 4.35
N VAL A 91 8.06 9.22 3.95
CA VAL A 91 8.63 7.94 4.46
C VAL A 91 8.76 7.90 5.98
N ALA A 92 9.13 9.02 6.61
CA ALA A 92 9.29 9.11 8.05
C ALA A 92 7.94 9.02 8.79
N GLU A 93 6.88 9.57 8.18
CA GLU A 93 5.52 9.47 8.69
C GLU A 93 5.00 8.03 8.56
N ILE A 94 5.12 7.43 7.37
CA ILE A 94 4.68 6.05 7.12
C ILE A 94 5.41 5.07 8.04
N ALA A 95 6.71 5.28 8.32
CA ALA A 95 7.47 4.44 9.23
C ALA A 95 6.85 4.35 10.64
N ARG A 96 6.23 5.43 11.09
CA ARG A 96 5.59 5.50 12.41
C ARG A 96 4.20 4.88 12.41
N TYR A 97 3.55 4.78 11.25
CA TYR A 97 2.17 4.31 11.17
C TYR A 97 1.96 2.92 11.74
N PHE A 98 2.94 2.03 11.59
CA PHE A 98 2.85 0.69 12.17
C PHE A 98 2.68 0.72 13.69
N GLU A 99 3.46 1.53 14.38
CA GLU A 99 3.40 1.57 15.84
C GLU A 99 2.18 2.35 16.30
N ASP A 100 2.01 3.56 15.77
CA ASP A 100 1.01 4.50 16.25
C ASP A 100 -0.42 4.02 15.94
N TRP A 101 -0.70 3.45 14.76
CA TRP A 101 -2.07 3.08 14.38
C TRP A 101 -2.53 1.69 14.85
N ARG A 102 -1.60 0.78 15.20
CA ARG A 102 -1.95 -0.53 15.82
C ARG A 102 -2.45 -0.38 17.24
N TYR A 103 -1.87 0.57 17.98
CA TYR A 103 -2.20 0.84 19.37
C TYR A 103 -2.94 2.16 19.51
N ARG A 104 -3.86 2.45 18.57
CA ARG A 104 -4.65 3.68 18.57
C ARG A 104 -5.35 3.96 19.90
N PHE A 105 -5.78 2.90 20.58
CA PHE A 105 -6.45 2.99 21.89
C PHE A 105 -5.51 3.39 23.04
N GLU A 106 -4.19 3.39 22.84
CA GLU A 106 -3.17 3.79 23.81
C GLU A 106 -2.69 5.24 23.61
N LYS A 107 -3.21 5.95 22.61
CA LYS A 107 -2.75 7.29 22.22
C LYS A 107 -3.89 8.30 22.36
N ASP A 108 -3.59 9.46 22.94
CA ASP A 108 -4.56 10.57 23.05
C ASP A 108 -4.87 11.19 21.68
N PHE A 109 -3.85 11.26 20.82
CA PHE A 109 -3.95 11.82 19.48
C PHE A 109 -3.11 11.00 18.50
N LEU A 110 -3.67 10.74 17.32
CA LEU A 110 -2.94 10.16 16.19
C LEU A 110 -2.83 11.19 15.08
N PHE A 111 -1.65 11.23 14.46
CA PHE A 111 -1.39 12.00 13.25
C PHE A 111 -1.31 11.05 12.06
N GLY A 112 -1.72 11.56 10.90
CA GLY A 112 -1.63 10.86 9.63
C GLY A 112 -2.98 10.62 8.96
N ASP A 113 -2.93 10.54 7.64
CA ASP A 113 -4.02 10.06 6.79
C ASP A 113 -3.64 8.73 6.11
N TYR A 114 -4.65 8.09 5.50
CA TYR A 114 -4.43 6.89 4.69
C TYR A 114 -3.90 7.21 3.29
N GLU A 115 -3.86 8.49 2.89
CA GLU A 115 -3.60 8.88 1.51
C GLU A 115 -2.11 8.97 1.20
N ASN A 116 -1.29 9.40 2.17
CA ASN A 116 0.16 9.35 2.06
C ASN A 116 0.71 7.94 1.77
N PRO A 117 0.42 6.90 2.56
CA PRO A 117 0.93 5.55 2.33
C PRO A 117 0.30 4.91 1.09
N ARG A 118 -0.96 5.24 0.77
CA ARG A 118 -1.62 4.81 -0.46
C ARG A 118 -0.88 5.32 -1.71
N ARG A 119 -0.62 6.63 -1.77
CA ARG A 119 0.13 7.26 -2.88
C ARG A 119 1.57 6.76 -2.95
N ALA A 120 2.23 6.58 -1.80
CA ALA A 120 3.58 6.04 -1.74
C ALA A 120 3.67 4.61 -2.30
N PHE A 121 2.66 3.76 -2.04
CA PHE A 121 2.61 2.43 -2.64
C PHE A 121 2.47 2.50 -4.16
N ILE A 122 1.57 3.33 -4.68
CA ILE A 122 1.36 3.50 -6.13
C ILE A 122 2.66 3.96 -6.81
N GLU A 123 3.38 4.88 -6.19
CA GLU A 123 4.68 5.35 -6.66
C GLU A 123 5.72 4.22 -6.66
N CYS A 124 5.83 3.46 -5.56
CA CYS A 124 6.70 2.28 -5.49
C CYS A 124 6.35 1.24 -6.56
N TYR A 125 5.05 1.02 -6.78
CA TYR A 125 4.55 0.09 -7.78
C TYR A 125 4.99 0.50 -9.19
N ARG A 126 4.84 1.78 -9.54
CA ARG A 126 5.31 2.32 -10.82
C ARG A 126 6.82 2.14 -10.99
N GLU A 127 7.60 2.33 -9.93
CA GLU A 127 9.05 2.10 -9.97
C GLU A 127 9.40 0.62 -10.17
N ILE A 128 8.69 -0.30 -9.51
CA ILE A 128 8.84 -1.74 -9.73
C ILE A 128 8.56 -2.10 -11.20
N ARG A 129 7.46 -1.60 -11.76
CA ARG A 129 7.09 -1.81 -13.16
C ARG A 129 8.09 -1.19 -14.13
N ARG A 130 8.71 -0.05 -13.78
CA ARG A 130 9.77 0.58 -14.58
C ARG A 130 11.04 -0.26 -14.61
N GLN A 131 11.44 -0.83 -13.48
CA GLN A 131 12.63 -1.69 -13.37
C GLN A 131 12.41 -3.07 -14.02
N GLN A 132 11.21 -3.63 -13.87
CA GLN A 132 10.88 -4.97 -14.36
C GLN A 132 9.47 -5.01 -15.00
N PRO A 133 9.31 -4.62 -16.27
CA PRO A 133 8.01 -4.50 -16.95
C PRO A 133 7.22 -5.80 -17.13
N GLU A 134 7.84 -6.96 -16.96
CA GLU A 134 7.19 -8.27 -16.98
C GLU A 134 6.73 -8.74 -15.59
N LEU A 135 7.15 -8.07 -14.52
CA LEU A 135 6.75 -8.37 -13.15
C LEU A 135 5.37 -7.75 -12.87
N VAL A 136 4.33 -8.51 -13.19
CA VAL A 136 2.92 -8.13 -13.03
C VAL A 136 2.34 -8.88 -11.85
N SER A 137 1.57 -8.19 -11.00
CA SER A 137 0.85 -8.87 -9.92
C SER A 137 -0.32 -9.69 -10.45
N VAL A 138 -0.64 -10.82 -9.80
CA VAL A 138 -1.87 -11.56 -10.09
C VAL A 138 -3.10 -10.67 -9.98
N TYR A 139 -3.14 -9.74 -9.03
CA TYR A 139 -4.28 -8.83 -8.87
C TYR A 139 -4.37 -7.82 -10.01
N GLU A 140 -3.24 -7.29 -10.50
CA GLU A 140 -3.23 -6.41 -11.68
C GLU A 140 -3.74 -7.16 -12.91
N SER A 141 -3.27 -8.40 -13.11
CA SER A 141 -3.68 -9.22 -14.25
C SER A 141 -5.17 -9.57 -14.28
N GLN A 142 -5.80 -9.62 -13.10
CA GLN A 142 -7.20 -10.01 -12.95
C GLN A 142 -8.12 -8.80 -12.89
N TRP A 143 -7.70 -7.69 -12.28
CA TRP A 143 -8.55 -6.53 -11.96
C TRP A 143 -8.13 -5.24 -12.67
N GLY A 144 -7.05 -5.24 -13.47
CA GLY A 144 -6.55 -4.08 -14.21
C GLY A 144 -5.47 -3.27 -13.47
N GLY A 145 -4.99 -2.22 -14.11
CA GLY A 145 -3.95 -1.33 -13.55
C GLY A 145 -4.46 -0.46 -12.39
N PHE A 146 -3.55 -0.08 -11.48
CA PHE A 146 -3.81 0.72 -10.27
C PHE A 146 -4.11 2.21 -10.50
N ASP A 147 -4.54 2.59 -11.70
CA ASP A 147 -4.89 3.98 -12.03
C ASP A 147 -6.29 4.35 -11.50
N PRO A 148 -6.62 5.65 -11.35
CA PRO A 148 -7.24 6.23 -10.14
C PRO A 148 -8.68 5.79 -9.78
N GLU A 149 -9.30 4.92 -10.56
CA GLU A 149 -10.69 4.46 -10.36
C GLU A 149 -10.80 3.09 -9.67
N TRP A 150 -9.66 2.51 -9.25
CA TRP A 150 -9.59 1.17 -8.68
C TRP A 150 -10.37 0.97 -7.37
N VAL A 151 -10.75 2.05 -6.67
CA VAL A 151 -11.68 2.03 -5.52
C VAL A 151 -13.00 1.32 -5.87
N GLN A 152 -13.35 1.25 -7.17
CA GLN A 152 -14.58 0.64 -7.69
C GLN A 152 -14.36 -0.68 -8.44
N SER A 153 -13.10 -1.11 -8.63
CA SER A 153 -12.77 -2.32 -9.38
C SER A 153 -13.04 -3.57 -8.53
N TRP A 154 -14.27 -4.04 -8.61
CA TRP A 154 -14.66 -5.39 -8.22
C TRP A 154 -14.68 -6.27 -9.48
N PRO A 155 -14.39 -7.59 -9.37
CA PRO A 155 -14.63 -8.52 -10.46
C PRO A 155 -16.05 -8.33 -11.01
N GLU A 156 -16.17 -7.98 -12.29
CA GLU A 156 -17.46 -7.64 -12.92
C GLU A 156 -18.45 -8.82 -12.92
N ASP A 157 -17.93 -10.02 -12.69
CA ASP A 157 -18.54 -11.33 -12.76
C ASP A 157 -19.06 -11.87 -11.40
N GLN A 158 -19.01 -11.08 -10.31
CA GLN A 158 -19.58 -11.49 -9.01
C GLN A 158 -20.78 -10.65 -8.53
N PRO A 159 -21.80 -11.27 -7.92
CA PRO A 159 -23.05 -10.58 -7.59
C PRO A 159 -22.87 -9.51 -6.49
N ARG A 160 -23.19 -8.26 -6.85
CA ARG A 160 -23.02 -7.01 -6.08
C ARG A 160 -24.06 -6.79 -4.96
N TRP A 161 -24.46 -7.80 -4.20
CA TRP A 161 -25.51 -7.58 -3.18
C TRP A 161 -24.97 -6.78 -1.97
N GLU A 162 -25.18 -5.46 -2.07
CA GLU A 162 -25.23 -4.46 -0.99
C GLU A 162 -23.92 -3.90 -0.39
N LEU A 163 -23.01 -3.42 -1.24
CA LEU A 163 -22.14 -2.29 -0.88
C LEU A 163 -22.53 -1.07 -1.72
N ARG A 164 -23.40 -0.20 -1.18
CA ARG A 164 -23.59 1.15 -1.74
C ARG A 164 -22.38 1.98 -1.31
N LEU A 165 -21.40 2.11 -2.18
CA LEU A 165 -20.43 3.21 -2.12
C LEU A 165 -21.23 4.50 -2.17
N VAL A 166 -21.36 5.19 -1.04
CA VAL A 166 -21.99 6.51 -1.00
C VAL A 166 -20.98 7.47 -1.62
N ARG A 167 -21.29 7.98 -2.82
CA ARG A 167 -20.58 9.13 -3.37
C ARG A 167 -20.81 10.32 -2.42
N ALA A 168 -19.72 10.94 -1.97
CA ALA A 168 -19.77 12.29 -1.41
C ALA A 168 -20.22 13.29 -2.49
#